data_AF-A0A7V5WNK0-F1
#
_entry.id   AF-A0A7V5WNK0-F1
#
_cell.length_a   1.000
_cell.length_b   1.000
_cell.length_c   1.000
_cell.angle_alpha   90.00
_cell.angle_beta   90.00
_cell.angle_gamma   90.00
#
_symmetry.space_group_name_H-M   'P 1'
#
loop_
_entity.id
_entity.type
_entity.pdbx_description
1 polymer ?
#
loop_
_entity_poly.entity_id
_entity_poly.type
_entity_poly.pdbx_seq_one_letter_code
_entity_poly.pdbx_strand_id
1 'polypeptide(L)'
;SEIDKNESRKLNFSNKLYIERSDFSENPAKGFKRLSPNGYVRLRHGFVIRCDEVIKKDGQVVELVCSYLADSLGKSPEGVKVKGAIHWLSDQDAIKAEFRLFDRLFSKANPDGGEEDFVENLNPESLLVKNGFAEKTVLNEPKDSRFQFERLGYFWQDPIDSKEDNLVFNRIVSLKDNWAKAKRVVKTEKKAQVEGIAKDPTEYFNTEQQDMLEHILSLNIPREEAVLIAQNIKLAELLKEAIKEHNNPKDISKWIVNELRRELKDDSEEIKLKARDLARLVALIDEGKINNRIAKDVFAEMLTTFDKPDKIIAEKGLEVVSDVAGLEPIVDKVLNSNQDKVAAYQAGKTGLIGFFVGQIMRETQGKASPQVVQSLLQEKLKKEASS
;
A
#
# COMPACT_ATOMS: atom_id res chain seq x y z
N SER A 1 6.67 16.98 22.90
CA SER A 1 7.85 17.21 23.74
C SER A 1 8.66 18.34 23.12
N GLU A 2 9.00 19.34 23.91
CA GLU A 2 9.94 20.39 23.50
C GLU A 2 11.31 19.72 23.28
N ILE A 3 11.91 19.90 22.11
CA ILE A 3 13.28 19.44 21.84
C ILE A 3 14.20 20.37 22.64
N ASP A 4 14.84 19.84 23.69
CA ASP A 4 15.87 20.59 24.40
C ASP A 4 17.04 20.84 23.44
N LYS A 5 17.28 22.11 23.11
CA LYS A 5 18.32 22.52 22.17
C LYS A 5 19.72 22.45 22.76
N ASN A 6 19.87 22.09 24.04
CA ASN A 6 21.15 22.02 24.73
C ASN A 6 21.73 20.61 24.82
N GLU A 7 21.00 19.58 24.41
CA GLU A 7 21.54 18.23 24.37
C GLU A 7 22.51 18.05 23.20
N SER A 8 23.66 17.43 23.48
CA SER A 8 24.67 17.12 22.47
C SER A 8 25.21 15.72 22.68
N ARG A 9 25.69 15.11 21.61
CA ARG A 9 26.38 13.82 21.64
C ARG A 9 27.70 13.90 20.93
N LYS A 10 28.63 13.03 21.32
CA LYS A 10 29.94 12.92 20.67
C LYS A 10 29.82 12.03 19.45
N LEU A 11 30.43 12.46 18.35
CA LEU A 11 30.58 11.67 17.13
C LEU A 11 32.06 11.32 16.95
N ASN A 12 32.39 10.05 16.72
CA ASN A 12 33.77 9.69 16.37
C ASN A 12 34.04 10.08 14.92
N PHE A 13 35.22 10.63 14.69
CA PHE A 13 35.73 10.90 13.35
C PHE A 13 36.91 9.97 13.10
N SER A 14 36.79 9.12 12.08
CA SER A 14 37.82 8.14 11.70
C SER A 14 38.26 8.35 10.25
N ASN A 15 39.25 7.58 9.81
CA ASN A 15 39.67 7.52 8.41
C ASN A 15 38.71 6.73 7.51
N LYS A 16 37.65 6.13 8.06
CA LYS A 16 36.65 5.35 7.32
C LYS A 16 35.25 5.80 7.68
N LEU A 17 34.61 6.47 6.73
CA LEU A 17 33.28 7.06 6.91
C LEU A 17 32.30 6.48 5.89
N TYR A 18 31.05 6.32 6.30
CA TYR A 18 29.92 6.04 5.44
C TYR A 18 29.19 7.35 5.10
N ILE A 19 28.81 7.50 3.84
CA ILE A 19 27.94 8.56 3.34
C ILE A 19 26.86 7.94 2.45
N GLU A 20 25.79 8.67 2.17
CA GLU A 20 24.80 8.20 1.21
C GLU A 20 25.38 8.14 -0.20
N ARG A 21 25.01 7.09 -0.95
CA ARG A 21 25.34 7.01 -2.38
C ARG A 21 24.81 8.21 -3.17
N SER A 22 23.66 8.76 -2.76
CA SER A 22 23.04 9.94 -3.40
C SER A 22 23.76 11.26 -3.12
N ASP A 23 24.72 11.28 -2.21
CA ASP A 23 25.54 12.44 -1.86
C ASP A 23 26.81 12.56 -2.68
N PHE A 24 27.06 11.63 -3.60
CA PHE A 24 28.15 11.69 -4.56
C PHE A 24 27.64 11.61 -6.01
N SER A 25 28.27 12.36 -6.91
CA SER A 25 28.02 12.24 -8.34
C SER A 25 29.28 12.59 -9.14
N GLU A 26 29.69 11.68 -10.03
CA GLU A 26 30.79 11.94 -10.98
C GLU A 26 30.44 12.99 -12.03
N ASN A 27 29.16 13.02 -12.42
CA ASN A 27 28.61 13.93 -13.43
C ASN A 27 27.52 14.79 -12.77
N PRO A 28 27.87 15.72 -11.89
CA PRO A 28 26.90 16.45 -11.08
C PRO A 28 26.03 17.36 -11.97
N ALA A 29 24.71 17.17 -11.90
CA ALA A 29 23.75 18.06 -12.57
C ALA A 29 23.85 19.50 -12.05
N LYS A 30 23.38 20.47 -12.85
CA LYS A 30 23.33 21.88 -12.45
C LYS A 30 22.56 22.04 -11.14
N GLY A 31 23.18 22.70 -10.16
CA GLY A 31 22.59 22.90 -8.83
C GLY A 31 22.84 21.76 -7.83
N PHE A 32 23.59 20.71 -8.19
CA PHE A 32 24.05 19.71 -7.25
C PHE A 32 25.04 20.34 -6.23
N LYS A 33 24.74 20.17 -4.94
CA LYS A 33 25.46 20.80 -3.81
C LYS A 33 26.22 19.82 -2.91
N ARG A 34 26.33 18.55 -3.32
CA ARG A 34 27.05 17.52 -2.56
C ARG A 34 28.40 17.21 -3.21
N LEU A 35 28.97 16.04 -2.94
CA LEU A 35 30.33 15.69 -3.32
C LEU A 35 30.43 15.30 -4.80
N SER A 36 31.50 15.74 -5.45
CA SER A 36 31.85 15.39 -6.83
C SER A 36 33.37 15.20 -6.90
N PRO A 37 33.91 14.59 -7.97
CA PRO A 37 35.35 14.49 -8.17
C PRO A 37 36.02 15.86 -8.04
N ASN A 38 37.11 15.95 -7.28
CA ASN A 38 37.83 17.18 -6.93
C ASN A 38 37.01 18.25 -6.18
N GLY A 39 35.75 17.98 -5.87
CA GLY A 39 34.83 18.89 -5.21
C GLY A 39 34.92 18.79 -3.69
N TYR A 40 34.40 19.82 -3.03
CA TYR A 40 34.37 19.93 -1.57
C TYR A 40 32.94 19.83 -1.03
N VAL A 41 32.78 19.14 0.10
CA VAL A 41 31.53 19.09 0.86
C VAL A 41 31.81 19.17 2.36
N ARG A 42 30.88 19.75 3.14
CA ARG A 42 30.96 19.71 4.59
C ARG A 42 30.33 18.43 5.13
N LEU A 43 31.04 17.71 5.98
CA LEU A 43 30.45 16.71 6.86
C LEU A 43 29.69 17.44 7.97
N ARG A 44 28.40 17.13 8.16
CA ARG A 44 27.57 17.82 9.15
C ARG A 44 28.17 17.65 10.55
N HIS A 45 28.30 18.76 11.29
CA HIS A 45 29.03 18.83 12.57
C HIS A 45 30.51 18.40 12.52
N GLY A 46 31.10 18.24 11.33
CA GLY A 46 32.47 17.81 11.14
C GLY A 46 33.28 18.71 10.20
N PHE A 47 34.34 18.13 9.65
CA PHE A 47 35.27 18.80 8.74
C PHE A 47 34.71 18.94 7.31
N VAL A 48 35.35 19.79 6.52
CA VAL A 48 35.20 19.86 5.07
C VAL A 48 36.13 18.83 4.45
N ILE A 49 35.59 18.00 3.56
CA ILE A 49 36.34 16.98 2.80
C ILE A 49 36.39 17.34 1.31
N ARG A 50 37.41 16.81 0.62
CA ARG A 50 37.56 16.84 -0.84
C ARG A 50 37.65 15.41 -1.37
N CYS A 51 36.92 15.11 -2.44
CA CYS A 51 37.08 13.82 -3.13
C CYS A 51 38.29 13.88 -4.05
N ASP A 52 39.35 13.15 -3.72
CA ASP A 52 40.60 13.11 -4.48
C ASP A 52 40.61 11.94 -5.47
N GLU A 53 40.01 10.80 -5.11
CA GLU A 53 39.94 9.60 -5.96
C GLU A 53 38.57 8.91 -5.85
N VAL A 54 38.16 8.30 -6.96
CA VAL A 54 36.92 7.50 -7.07
C VAL A 54 37.30 6.08 -7.43
N ILE A 55 37.15 5.16 -6.48
CA ILE A 55 37.46 3.75 -6.70
C ILE A 55 36.19 3.04 -7.19
N LYS A 56 36.34 2.29 -8.29
CA LYS A 56 35.25 1.56 -8.93
C LYS A 56 35.55 0.07 -9.03
N LYS A 57 34.49 -0.72 -8.96
CA LYS A 57 34.47 -2.14 -9.31
C LYS A 57 33.30 -2.39 -10.25
N ASP A 58 33.56 -3.02 -11.39
CA ASP A 58 32.55 -3.33 -12.42
C ASP A 58 31.73 -2.08 -12.84
N GLY A 59 32.41 -0.95 -12.95
CA GLY A 59 31.80 0.34 -13.30
C GLY A 59 31.00 1.02 -12.17
N GLN A 60 30.85 0.39 -11.02
CA GLN A 60 30.15 0.95 -9.85
C GLN A 60 31.14 1.58 -8.87
N VAL A 61 30.80 2.76 -8.34
CA VAL A 61 31.56 3.41 -7.26
C VAL A 61 31.42 2.62 -5.98
N VAL A 62 32.55 2.13 -5.46
CA VAL A 62 32.62 1.33 -4.22
C VAL A 62 33.29 2.08 -3.07
N GLU A 63 34.16 3.04 -3.37
CA GLU A 63 34.89 3.81 -2.36
C GLU A 63 35.30 5.19 -2.91
N LEU A 64 35.37 6.19 -2.03
CA LEU A 64 35.86 7.53 -2.33
C LEU A 64 37.04 7.83 -1.40
N VAL A 65 38.22 8.05 -1.97
CA VAL A 65 39.39 8.49 -1.20
C VAL A 65 39.33 10.00 -1.10
N CYS A 66 39.32 10.51 0.13
CA CYS A 66 39.14 11.92 0.40
C CYS A 66 40.19 12.46 1.37
N SER A 67 40.70 13.66 1.09
CA SER A 67 41.37 14.51 2.06
C SER A 67 40.36 15.33 2.85
N TYR A 68 40.76 15.79 4.04
CA TYR A 68 39.97 16.73 4.84
C TYR A 68 40.80 17.95 5.20
N LEU A 69 40.11 19.07 5.43
CA LEU A 69 40.74 20.32 5.87
C LEU A 69 40.71 20.39 7.40
N ALA A 70 41.87 20.22 8.05
CA ALA A 70 41.96 20.19 9.52
C ALA A 70 41.40 21.47 10.18
N ASP A 71 41.64 22.62 9.56
CA ASP A 71 41.18 23.92 10.04
C ASP A 71 39.73 24.28 9.65
N SER A 72 38.87 23.30 9.41
CA SER A 72 37.49 23.54 8.96
C SER A 72 36.40 23.12 9.93
N LEU A 73 36.75 22.57 11.10
CA LEU A 73 35.76 22.20 12.11
C LEU A 73 35.09 23.46 12.67
N GLY A 74 33.76 23.55 12.54
CA GLY A 74 32.97 24.69 13.03
C GLY A 74 33.17 26.03 12.28
N LYS A 75 34.18 26.14 11.40
CA LYS A 75 34.50 27.36 10.64
C LYS A 75 34.54 27.13 9.14
N SER A 76 34.27 28.17 8.35
CA SER A 76 34.44 28.12 6.88
C SER A 76 35.93 28.17 6.53
N PRO A 77 36.43 27.24 5.69
CA PRO A 77 37.82 27.29 5.23
C PRO A 77 38.05 28.47 4.29
N GLU A 78 39.20 29.14 4.43
CA GLU A 78 39.60 30.23 3.53
C GLU A 78 39.88 29.72 2.11
N GLY A 79 39.49 30.50 1.10
CA GLY A 79 39.77 30.17 -0.31
C GLY A 79 38.98 28.99 -0.91
N VAL A 80 38.22 28.24 -0.10
CA VAL A 80 37.50 27.03 -0.55
C VAL A 80 36.00 27.26 -0.55
N LYS A 81 35.38 27.12 -1.74
CA LYS A 81 33.93 27.23 -1.88
C LYS A 81 33.23 25.90 -1.58
N VAL A 82 32.60 25.83 -0.41
CA VAL A 82 31.79 24.68 0.01
C VAL A 82 30.33 24.88 -0.35
N LYS A 83 29.75 24.00 -1.19
CA LYS A 83 28.40 24.18 -1.75
C LYS A 83 27.26 23.65 -0.87
N GLY A 84 27.56 22.75 0.06
CA GLY A 84 26.56 22.12 0.91
C GLY A 84 27.16 21.25 2.01
N ALA A 85 26.27 20.66 2.81
CA ALA A 85 26.61 19.73 3.88
C ALA A 85 25.83 18.41 3.73
N ILE A 86 26.49 17.31 4.10
CA ILE A 86 25.94 15.94 4.06
C ILE A 86 26.05 15.29 5.44
N HIS A 87 25.15 14.36 5.75
CA HIS A 87 25.32 13.50 6.92
C HIS A 87 26.33 12.41 6.59
N TRP A 88 26.85 11.79 7.64
CA TRP A 88 27.91 10.80 7.57
C TRP A 88 27.91 9.99 8.86
N LEU A 89 28.62 8.86 8.83
CA LEU A 89 28.79 8.01 9.99
C LEU A 89 30.21 7.43 10.00
N SER A 90 30.90 7.46 11.14
CA SER A 90 32.16 6.72 11.28
C SER A 90 31.88 5.23 11.39
N ASP A 91 32.76 4.42 10.79
CA ASP A 91 32.73 2.97 10.95
C ASP A 91 32.79 2.50 12.41
N GLN A 92 33.38 3.29 13.31
CA GLN A 92 33.44 3.00 14.75
C GLN A 92 32.11 3.18 15.49
N ASP A 93 31.18 3.90 14.89
CA ASP A 93 29.84 4.17 15.45
C ASP A 93 28.73 3.55 14.61
N ALA A 94 29.08 2.88 13.51
CA ALA A 94 28.13 2.30 12.58
C ALA A 94 27.66 0.92 13.01
N ILE A 95 26.35 0.80 13.25
CA ILE A 95 25.68 -0.49 13.46
C ILE A 95 24.78 -0.80 12.27
N LYS A 96 24.75 -2.07 11.85
CA LYS A 96 23.93 -2.51 10.72
C LYS A 96 22.45 -2.40 11.08
N ALA A 97 21.65 -1.95 10.13
CA ALA A 97 20.21 -1.87 10.28
C ALA A 97 19.49 -2.04 8.94
N GLU A 98 18.28 -2.59 9.02
CA GLU A 98 17.26 -2.55 7.98
C GLU A 98 16.46 -1.25 8.10
N PHE A 99 16.13 -0.65 6.95
CA PHE A 99 15.33 0.55 6.83
C PHE A 99 14.15 0.27 5.91
N ARG A 100 12.94 0.37 6.46
CA ARG A 100 11.67 0.24 5.75
C ARG A 100 11.17 1.62 5.37
N LEU A 101 11.35 1.95 4.10
CA LEU A 101 10.98 3.24 3.54
C LEU A 101 9.56 3.12 3.00
N PHE A 102 8.59 3.45 3.84
CA PHE A 102 7.19 3.50 3.41
C PHE A 102 6.93 4.70 2.50
N ASP A 103 6.02 4.48 1.57
CA ASP A 103 5.31 5.48 0.77
C ASP A 103 3.81 5.11 0.78
N ARG A 104 2.99 5.86 0.05
CA ARG A 104 1.56 5.60 -0.07
C ARG A 104 1.33 4.20 -0.60
N LEU A 105 0.39 3.49 0.04
CA LEU A 105 -0.01 2.13 -0.36
C LEU A 105 -0.58 2.09 -1.78
N PHE A 106 -1.26 3.16 -2.21
CA PHE A 106 -1.85 3.26 -3.53
C PHE A 106 -1.21 4.34 -4.38
N SER A 107 -1.13 4.07 -5.68
CA SER A 107 -0.62 4.99 -6.69
C SER A 107 -1.66 6.05 -7.11
N LYS A 108 -2.94 5.80 -6.84
CA LYS A 108 -4.06 6.71 -7.16
C LYS A 108 -4.66 7.33 -5.91
N ALA A 109 -5.14 8.57 -6.06
CA ALA A 109 -5.80 9.29 -4.96
C ALA A 109 -7.15 8.68 -4.57
N ASN A 110 -7.85 8.07 -5.54
CA ASN A 110 -9.09 7.32 -5.32
C ASN A 110 -8.90 5.89 -5.90
N PRO A 111 -8.27 4.98 -5.14
CA PRO A 111 -7.87 3.67 -5.66
C PRO A 111 -9.04 2.75 -6.01
N ASP A 112 -10.25 3.02 -5.53
CA ASP A 112 -11.48 2.25 -5.78
C ASP A 112 -12.46 2.98 -6.72
N GLY A 113 -12.05 4.11 -7.31
CA GLY A 113 -12.92 4.94 -8.14
C GLY A 113 -13.02 4.57 -9.62
N GLY A 114 -12.29 3.54 -10.05
CA GLY A 114 -12.22 3.08 -11.44
C GLY A 114 -12.96 1.77 -11.68
N GLU A 115 -12.96 1.30 -12.92
CA GLU A 115 -13.46 -0.04 -13.28
C GLU A 115 -12.44 -1.16 -12.97
N GLU A 116 -11.17 -0.79 -12.77
CA GLU A 116 -10.09 -1.70 -12.39
C GLU A 116 -10.13 -2.01 -10.89
N ASP A 117 -9.65 -3.20 -10.49
CA ASP A 117 -9.56 -3.57 -9.08
C ASP A 117 -8.63 -2.59 -8.35
N PHE A 118 -9.00 -2.18 -7.14
CA PHE A 118 -8.17 -1.27 -6.33
C PHE A 118 -6.80 -1.87 -5.98
N VAL A 119 -6.67 -3.21 -6.02
CA VAL A 119 -5.38 -3.91 -5.91
C VAL A 119 -4.46 -3.58 -7.07
N GLU A 120 -4.99 -3.39 -8.29
CA GLU A 120 -4.19 -2.93 -9.44
C GLU A 120 -3.64 -1.51 -9.23
N ASN A 121 -4.25 -0.76 -8.30
CA ASN A 121 -3.81 0.57 -7.92
C ASN A 121 -2.78 0.56 -6.79
N LEU A 122 -2.36 -0.60 -6.27
CA LEU A 122 -1.28 -0.70 -5.30
C LEU A 122 0.00 -0.07 -5.87
N ASN A 123 0.66 0.72 -5.03
CA ASN A 123 1.96 1.27 -5.33
C ASN A 123 3.01 0.19 -5.04
N PRO A 124 3.71 -0.34 -6.07
CA PRO A 124 4.77 -1.33 -5.84
C PRO A 124 5.97 -0.74 -5.09
N GLU A 125 6.09 0.59 -5.04
CA GLU A 125 7.10 1.31 -4.26
C GLU A 125 6.57 1.77 -2.88
N SER A 126 5.41 1.28 -2.45
CA SER A 126 4.82 1.60 -1.13
C SER A 126 5.68 1.15 0.04
N LEU A 127 6.54 0.15 -0.17
CA LEU A 127 7.57 -0.26 0.77
C LEU A 127 8.86 -0.56 0.03
N LEU A 128 9.92 0.18 0.35
CA LEU A 128 11.27 -0.15 -0.07
C LEU A 128 12.11 -0.53 1.15
N VAL A 129 12.55 -1.79 1.19
CA VAL A 129 13.47 -2.28 2.22
C VAL A 129 14.91 -2.02 1.78
N LYS A 130 15.70 -1.39 2.65
CA LYS A 130 17.12 -1.07 2.42
C LYS A 130 17.96 -1.50 3.61
N ASN A 131 19.15 -2.00 3.33
CA ASN A 131 20.14 -2.29 4.37
C ASN A 131 21.18 -1.18 4.41
N GLY A 132 21.55 -0.74 5.60
CA GLY A 132 22.50 0.35 5.79
C GLY A 132 23.07 0.36 7.21
N PHE A 133 23.47 1.55 7.65
CA PHE A 133 24.05 1.75 8.97
C PHE A 133 23.31 2.86 9.72
N ALA A 134 23.07 2.64 11.01
CA ALA A 134 22.64 3.64 11.97
C ALA A 134 23.77 3.95 12.95
N GLU A 135 23.73 5.13 13.58
CA GLU A 135 24.64 5.46 14.67
C GLU A 135 24.28 4.66 15.93
N LYS A 136 25.27 4.05 16.58
CA LYS A 136 25.06 3.15 17.74
C LYS A 136 24.36 3.78 18.95
N THR A 137 24.33 5.10 19.06
CA THR A 137 23.66 5.80 20.17
C THR A 137 22.17 5.49 20.24
N VAL A 138 21.54 5.10 19.11
CA VAL A 138 20.14 4.66 19.08
C VAL A 138 19.86 3.48 20.02
N LEU A 139 20.88 2.67 20.36
CA LEU A 139 20.75 1.54 21.28
C LEU A 139 20.56 1.97 22.75
N ASN A 140 20.94 3.20 23.09
CA ASN A 140 20.88 3.72 24.46
C ASN A 140 19.56 4.45 24.75
N GLU A 141 18.72 4.61 23.73
CA GLU A 141 17.48 5.35 23.82
C GLU A 141 16.32 4.40 24.12
N PRO A 142 15.21 4.90 24.72
CA PRO A 142 14.00 4.12 24.89
C PRO A 142 13.54 3.50 23.56
N LYS A 143 13.03 2.26 23.56
CA LYS A 143 12.54 1.56 22.35
C LYS A 143 11.43 2.32 21.60
N ASP A 144 10.69 3.16 22.31
CA ASP A 144 9.63 4.01 21.73
C ASP A 144 10.17 5.38 21.24
N SER A 145 11.49 5.54 21.11
CA SER A 145 12.07 6.80 20.65
C SER A 145 11.85 7.02 19.15
N ARG A 146 11.66 8.29 18.79
CA ARG A 146 11.57 8.74 17.39
C ARG A 146 12.80 9.54 17.05
N PHE A 147 13.44 9.18 15.94
CA PHE A 147 14.70 9.76 15.52
C PHE A 147 14.51 10.55 14.23
N GLN A 148 15.05 11.76 14.18
CA GLN A 148 15.28 12.42 12.91
C GLN A 148 16.61 11.95 12.34
N PHE A 149 16.58 11.06 11.35
CA PHE A 149 17.77 10.69 10.61
C PHE A 149 18.08 11.85 9.65
N GLU A 150 19.23 12.47 9.87
CA GLU A 150 19.55 13.75 9.27
C GLU A 150 19.46 13.70 7.75
N ARG A 151 18.76 14.68 7.17
CA ARG A 151 18.48 14.81 5.72
C ARG A 151 17.57 13.73 5.11
N LEU A 152 17.23 12.68 5.85
CA LEU A 152 16.45 11.54 5.35
C LEU A 152 14.97 11.62 5.76
N GLY A 153 14.70 11.75 7.06
CA GLY A 153 13.33 11.70 7.57
C GLY A 153 13.25 11.40 9.07
N TYR A 154 12.04 11.20 9.55
CA TYR A 154 11.78 10.70 10.89
C TYR A 154 11.57 9.19 10.85
N PHE A 155 12.21 8.48 11.78
CA PHE A 155 12.23 7.03 11.86
C PHE A 155 11.89 6.58 13.27
N TRP A 156 11.39 5.36 13.37
CA TRP A 156 11.16 4.66 14.63
C TRP A 156 11.65 3.22 14.47
N GLN A 157 12.31 2.72 15.50
CA GLN A 157 12.70 1.32 15.61
C GLN A 157 11.45 0.44 15.66
N ASP A 158 11.35 -0.54 14.77
CA ASP A 158 10.20 -1.44 14.72
C ASP A 158 10.08 -2.25 16.03
N PRO A 159 8.94 -2.19 16.74
CA PRO A 159 8.82 -2.81 18.05
C PRO A 159 8.71 -4.35 18.01
N ILE A 160 8.40 -4.92 16.84
CA ILE A 160 8.18 -6.36 16.66
C ILE A 160 9.43 -7.00 16.07
N ASP A 161 9.92 -6.44 14.97
CA ASP A 161 10.98 -7.06 14.17
C ASP A 161 12.39 -6.65 14.60
N SER A 162 12.54 -5.53 15.31
CA SER A 162 13.86 -5.09 15.75
C SER A 162 14.36 -5.90 16.95
N LYS A 163 15.58 -6.43 16.81
CA LYS A 163 16.32 -7.20 17.83
C LYS A 163 17.70 -6.58 18.06
N GLU A 164 18.37 -6.95 19.14
CA GLU A 164 19.71 -6.42 19.47
C GLU A 164 20.73 -6.62 18.34
N ASP A 165 20.69 -7.78 17.68
CA ASP A 165 21.59 -8.12 16.57
C ASP A 165 21.04 -7.75 15.18
N ASN A 166 19.80 -7.24 15.12
CA ASN A 166 19.15 -6.88 13.86
C ASN A 166 18.18 -5.71 14.08
N LEU A 167 18.71 -4.49 13.94
CA LEU A 167 17.88 -3.30 14.04
C LEU A 167 17.03 -3.10 12.80
N VAL A 168 15.75 -2.78 13.01
CA VAL A 168 14.80 -2.47 11.94
C VAL A 168 14.21 -1.10 12.21
N PHE A 169 14.28 -0.20 11.24
CA PHE A 169 13.73 1.16 11.34
C PHE A 169 12.65 1.41 10.29
N ASN A 170 11.48 1.85 10.74
CA ASN A 170 10.38 2.31 9.90
C ASN A 170 10.49 3.81 9.68
N ARG A 171 10.50 4.26 8.43
CA ARG A 171 10.39 5.69 8.13
C ARG A 171 8.94 6.14 8.35
N ILE A 172 8.75 7.01 9.35
CA ILE A 172 7.46 7.65 9.65
C ILE A 172 7.09 8.64 8.54
N VAL A 173 8.02 9.55 8.21
CA VAL A 173 7.80 10.59 7.20
C VAL A 173 9.13 11.14 6.67
N SER A 174 9.19 11.54 5.40
CA SER A 174 10.34 12.24 4.81
C SER A 174 10.39 13.71 5.24
N LEU A 175 11.57 14.35 5.18
CA LEU A 175 11.71 15.77 5.54
C LEU A 175 11.09 16.75 4.52
N LYS A 176 10.80 16.29 3.31
CA LYS A 176 10.13 17.06 2.27
C LYS A 176 8.97 16.25 1.73
N ASP A 177 7.85 16.91 1.55
CA ASP A 177 6.67 16.34 0.89
C ASP A 177 6.94 16.28 -0.62
N ASN A 178 7.11 15.07 -1.15
CA ASN A 178 7.37 14.83 -2.56
C ASN A 178 6.07 14.81 -3.40
N TRP A 179 4.90 14.80 -2.78
CA TRP A 179 3.63 14.59 -3.48
C TRP A 179 3.22 15.76 -4.37
N ALA A 180 3.47 17.01 -3.94
CA ALA A 180 3.11 18.19 -4.72
C ALA A 180 3.89 18.32 -6.04
N LYS A 181 4.96 17.54 -6.25
CA LYS A 181 5.81 17.60 -7.44
C LYS A 181 5.66 16.41 -8.40
N ALA A 182 4.93 15.36 -8.01
CA ALA A 182 4.77 14.14 -8.81
C ALA A 182 3.79 14.28 -9.99
N LYS A 183 3.16 15.46 -10.20
CA LYS A 183 2.45 15.78 -11.44
C LYS A 183 3.43 16.17 -12.55
N ARG A 184 4.29 15.25 -13.00
CA ARG A 184 4.92 15.35 -14.33
C ARG A 184 5.64 14.05 -14.70
N VAL A 185 5.08 13.42 -15.73
CA VAL A 185 5.66 12.39 -16.61
C VAL A 185 5.72 10.98 -16.03
N VAL A 186 4.57 10.30 -16.03
CA VAL A 186 4.55 8.86 -16.31
C VAL A 186 4.78 8.74 -17.82
N LYS A 187 6.03 8.50 -18.22
CA LYS A 187 6.34 7.97 -19.54
C LYS A 187 6.31 6.46 -19.42
N THR A 188 5.40 5.85 -20.16
CA THR A 188 5.32 4.42 -20.39
C THR A 188 6.59 3.97 -21.11
N GLU A 189 7.58 3.48 -20.37
CA GLU A 189 8.68 2.70 -20.92
C GLU A 189 8.58 1.27 -20.40
N LYS A 190 8.72 0.33 -21.32
CA LYS A 190 8.51 -1.10 -21.11
C LYS A 190 9.40 -1.64 -20.00
N LYS A 191 8.77 -2.45 -19.14
CA LYS A 191 9.34 -3.35 -18.12
C LYS A 191 10.78 -3.76 -18.40
N ALA A 192 11.69 -3.39 -17.49
CA ALA A 192 12.84 -4.21 -17.16
C ALA A 192 12.47 -5.02 -15.91
N GLN A 193 12.48 -6.35 -16.03
CA GLN A 193 12.34 -7.27 -14.91
C GLN A 193 13.49 -7.02 -13.92
N VAL A 194 13.14 -6.76 -12.66
CA VAL A 194 14.09 -6.82 -11.56
C VAL A 194 14.11 -8.28 -11.10
N GLU A 195 15.14 -9.01 -11.52
CA GLU A 195 15.47 -10.32 -10.94
C GLU A 195 16.05 -10.10 -9.54
N GLY A 196 15.17 -10.12 -8.54
CA GLY A 196 15.51 -10.52 -7.18
C GLY A 196 14.72 -11.78 -6.89
N ILE A 197 15.39 -12.85 -6.49
CA ILE A 197 14.73 -14.11 -6.10
C ILE A 197 13.99 -13.83 -4.78
N ALA A 198 12.77 -13.30 -4.85
CA ALA A 198 11.80 -13.48 -3.80
C ALA A 198 11.51 -14.99 -3.79
N LYS A 199 12.00 -15.68 -2.75
CA LYS A 199 11.68 -17.10 -2.54
C LYS A 199 10.17 -17.27 -2.57
N ASP A 200 9.71 -18.32 -3.23
CA ASP A 200 8.28 -18.59 -3.34
C ASP A 200 7.72 -18.75 -1.91
N PRO A 201 6.67 -18.01 -1.51
CA PRO A 201 6.11 -18.13 -0.16
C PRO A 201 5.74 -19.58 0.21
N THR A 202 5.54 -20.45 -0.78
CA THR A 202 5.24 -21.87 -0.61
C THR A 202 6.47 -22.73 -0.28
N GLU A 203 7.70 -22.21 -0.38
CA GLU A 203 8.93 -22.95 -0.01
C GLU A 203 8.95 -23.34 1.48
N TYR A 204 8.21 -22.61 2.31
CA TYR A 204 8.12 -22.84 3.76
C TYR A 204 6.91 -23.67 4.16
N PHE A 205 6.09 -24.10 3.20
CA PHE A 205 4.90 -24.90 3.50
C PHE A 205 5.31 -26.29 3.97
N ASN A 206 4.66 -26.77 5.03
CA ASN A 206 4.74 -28.17 5.40
C ASN A 206 3.97 -29.05 4.40
N THR A 207 4.07 -30.38 4.54
CA THR A 207 3.41 -31.33 3.63
C THR A 207 1.89 -31.12 3.56
N GLU A 208 1.23 -30.88 4.69
CA GLU A 208 -0.22 -30.65 4.75
C GLU A 208 -0.61 -29.37 3.99
N GLN A 209 0.15 -28.29 4.14
CA GLN A 209 -0.06 -27.03 3.42
C GLN A 209 0.19 -27.17 1.91
N GLN A 210 1.14 -28.00 1.50
CA GLN A 210 1.38 -28.32 0.09
C GLN A 210 0.22 -29.12 -0.50
N ASP A 211 -0.25 -30.16 0.19
CA ASP A 211 -1.39 -30.97 -0.24
C ASP A 211 -2.68 -30.13 -0.37
N MET A 212 -2.91 -29.23 0.59
CA MET A 212 -4.02 -28.28 0.54
C MET A 212 -3.88 -27.31 -0.65
N LEU A 213 -2.69 -26.76 -0.87
CA LEU A 213 -2.44 -25.85 -1.99
C LEU A 213 -2.71 -26.53 -3.33
N GLU A 214 -2.21 -27.75 -3.54
CA GLU A 214 -2.46 -28.53 -4.75
C GLU A 214 -3.96 -28.80 -4.95
N HIS A 215 -4.66 -29.18 -3.88
CA HIS A 215 -6.10 -29.39 -3.93
C HIS A 215 -6.85 -28.10 -4.31
N ILE A 216 -6.51 -26.96 -3.70
CA ILE A 216 -7.16 -25.67 -3.98
C ILE A 216 -6.87 -25.21 -5.42
N LEU A 217 -5.64 -25.39 -5.91
CA LEU A 217 -5.28 -25.09 -7.30
C LEU A 217 -6.09 -25.94 -8.30
N SER A 218 -6.39 -27.20 -7.96
CA SER A 218 -7.22 -28.09 -8.80
C SER A 218 -8.66 -27.58 -8.97
N LEU A 219 -9.14 -26.71 -8.08
CA LEU A 219 -10.44 -26.05 -8.17
C LEU A 219 -10.45 -24.83 -9.08
N ASN A 220 -9.34 -24.57 -9.81
CA ASN A 220 -9.17 -23.42 -10.71
C ASN A 220 -9.27 -22.06 -9.98
N ILE A 221 -8.87 -22.03 -8.71
CA ILE A 221 -8.69 -20.81 -7.91
C ILE A 221 -7.31 -20.23 -8.25
N PRO A 222 -7.18 -18.89 -8.44
CA PRO A 222 -5.90 -18.26 -8.73
C PRO A 222 -4.83 -18.62 -7.69
N ARG A 223 -3.58 -18.82 -8.14
CA ARG A 223 -2.49 -19.25 -7.26
C ARG A 223 -2.32 -18.35 -6.03
N GLU A 224 -2.46 -17.04 -6.21
CA GLU A 224 -2.33 -16.06 -5.13
C GLU A 224 -3.36 -16.30 -4.02
N GLU A 225 -4.63 -16.50 -4.38
CA GLU A 225 -5.69 -16.85 -3.43
C GLU A 225 -5.45 -18.22 -2.81
N ALA A 226 -5.05 -19.21 -3.62
CA ALA A 226 -4.81 -20.57 -3.16
C ALA A 226 -3.69 -20.64 -2.12
N VAL A 227 -2.61 -19.88 -2.32
CA VAL A 227 -1.49 -19.76 -1.37
C VAL A 227 -1.96 -19.15 -0.05
N LEU A 228 -2.76 -18.09 -0.08
CA LEU A 228 -3.27 -17.43 1.14
C LEU A 228 -4.21 -18.33 1.95
N ILE A 229 -5.05 -19.11 1.26
CA ILE A 229 -5.95 -20.06 1.91
C ILE A 229 -5.16 -21.24 2.49
N ALA A 230 -4.20 -21.78 1.73
CA ALA A 230 -3.38 -22.92 2.15
C ALA A 230 -2.43 -22.60 3.33
N GLN A 231 -2.07 -21.34 3.55
CA GLN A 231 -1.29 -20.92 4.73
C GLN A 231 -2.01 -21.25 6.05
N ASN A 232 -3.34 -21.25 6.06
CA ASN A 232 -4.16 -21.45 7.24
C ASN A 232 -5.08 -22.66 7.06
N ILE A 233 -4.79 -23.77 7.74
CA ILE A 233 -5.55 -25.03 7.67
C ILE A 233 -7.05 -24.80 7.89
N LYS A 234 -7.43 -23.91 8.82
CA LYS A 234 -8.84 -23.62 9.11
C LYS A 234 -9.55 -22.95 7.94
N LEU A 235 -8.88 -22.07 7.18
CA LEU A 235 -9.44 -21.45 5.98
C LEU A 235 -9.60 -22.48 4.86
N ALA A 236 -8.63 -23.37 4.68
CA ALA A 236 -8.69 -24.44 3.69
C ALA A 236 -9.82 -25.44 4.00
N GLU A 237 -10.01 -25.82 5.26
CA GLU A 237 -11.13 -26.65 5.72
C GLU A 237 -12.47 -25.95 5.50
N LEU A 238 -12.58 -24.66 5.85
CA LEU A 238 -13.79 -23.88 5.61
C LEU A 238 -14.16 -23.85 4.13
N LEU A 239 -13.19 -23.57 3.25
CA LEU A 239 -13.38 -23.58 1.79
C LEU A 239 -13.89 -24.95 1.32
N LYS A 240 -13.20 -26.02 1.75
CA LYS A 240 -13.53 -27.40 1.38
C LYS A 240 -14.96 -27.79 1.78
N GLU A 241 -15.38 -27.45 3.00
CA GLU A 241 -16.74 -27.74 3.46
C GLU A 241 -17.78 -26.82 2.79
N ALA A 242 -17.46 -25.55 2.52
CA ALA A 242 -18.41 -24.62 1.89
C ALA A 242 -18.70 -25.00 0.43
N ILE A 243 -17.69 -25.47 -0.31
CA ILE A 243 -17.87 -25.90 -1.71
C ILE A 243 -18.79 -27.12 -1.83
N LYS A 244 -18.81 -28.00 -0.81
CA LYS A 244 -19.74 -29.14 -0.78
C LYS A 244 -21.20 -28.70 -0.69
N GLU A 245 -21.46 -27.59 0.00
CA GLU A 245 -22.79 -27.03 0.21
C GLU A 245 -23.25 -26.22 -1.01
N HIS A 246 -22.34 -25.49 -1.65
CA HIS A 246 -22.60 -24.74 -2.89
C HIS A 246 -21.37 -24.73 -3.80
N ASN A 247 -21.48 -25.31 -5.00
CA ASN A 247 -20.36 -25.50 -5.92
C ASN A 247 -20.00 -24.22 -6.69
N ASN A 248 -19.46 -23.23 -5.98
CA ASN A 248 -18.87 -22.02 -6.55
C ASN A 248 -17.51 -21.71 -5.87
N PRO A 249 -16.46 -22.50 -6.17
CA PRO A 249 -15.16 -22.40 -5.49
C PRO A 249 -14.50 -21.03 -5.63
N LYS A 250 -14.68 -20.35 -6.77
CA LYS A 250 -14.06 -19.05 -7.04
C LYS A 250 -14.66 -17.92 -6.23
N ASP A 251 -15.97 -17.88 -6.06
CA ASP A 251 -16.57 -16.81 -5.29
C ASP A 251 -16.46 -17.09 -3.79
N ILE A 252 -16.57 -18.36 -3.36
CA ILE A 252 -16.29 -18.75 -1.98
C ILE A 252 -14.83 -18.41 -1.60
N SER A 253 -13.84 -18.69 -2.45
CA SER A 253 -12.43 -18.34 -2.18
C SER A 253 -12.25 -16.83 -2.00
N LYS A 254 -12.90 -16.02 -2.85
CA LYS A 254 -12.88 -14.55 -2.72
C LYS A 254 -13.46 -14.07 -1.40
N TRP A 255 -14.60 -14.60 -0.95
CA TRP A 255 -15.18 -14.22 0.35
C TRP A 255 -14.25 -14.59 1.50
N ILE A 256 -13.58 -15.75 1.41
CA ILE A 256 -12.59 -16.16 2.42
C ILE A 256 -11.38 -15.22 2.42
N VAL A 257 -10.78 -14.95 1.26
CA VAL A 257 -9.54 -14.16 1.15
C VAL A 257 -9.76 -12.67 1.40
N ASN A 258 -10.84 -12.12 0.86
CA ASN A 258 -11.06 -10.67 0.85
C ASN A 258 -11.90 -10.16 2.02
N GLU A 259 -12.74 -11.01 2.62
CA GLU A 259 -13.65 -10.57 3.67
C GLU A 259 -13.33 -11.30 4.98
N LEU A 260 -13.35 -12.64 5.02
CA LEU A 260 -13.10 -13.38 6.27
C LEU A 260 -11.67 -13.19 6.81
N ARG A 261 -10.65 -13.37 5.97
CA ARG A 261 -9.24 -13.33 6.38
C ARG A 261 -8.85 -11.95 6.93
N ARG A 262 -9.51 -10.87 6.50
CA ARG A 262 -9.25 -9.50 6.98
C ARG A 262 -9.72 -9.27 8.42
N GLU A 263 -10.69 -10.06 8.86
CA GLU A 263 -11.28 -9.96 10.20
C GLU A 263 -10.56 -10.84 11.23
N LEU A 264 -9.66 -11.73 10.78
CA LEU A 264 -8.80 -12.52 11.65
C LEU A 264 -7.56 -11.71 12.05
N LYS A 265 -7.24 -11.68 13.34
CA LYS A 265 -6.05 -11.00 13.89
C LYS A 265 -4.77 -11.74 13.59
N ASP A 266 -4.82 -13.06 13.63
CA ASP A 266 -3.71 -13.96 13.31
C ASP A 266 -4.23 -15.36 12.92
N ASP A 267 -3.32 -16.23 12.48
CA ASP A 267 -3.67 -17.57 11.98
C ASP A 267 -4.16 -18.54 13.07
N SER A 268 -3.99 -18.21 14.35
CA SER A 268 -4.43 -19.03 15.47
C SER A 268 -5.89 -18.78 15.88
N GLU A 269 -6.49 -17.67 15.44
CA GLU A 269 -7.86 -17.29 15.78
C GLU A 269 -8.89 -18.34 15.33
N GLU A 270 -9.95 -18.50 16.12
CA GLU A 270 -11.02 -19.46 15.84
C GLU A 270 -11.99 -18.89 14.80
N ILE A 271 -12.22 -19.63 13.72
CA ILE A 271 -13.22 -19.27 12.71
C ILE A 271 -14.59 -19.73 13.19
N LYS A 272 -15.39 -18.79 13.67
CA LYS A 272 -16.76 -19.04 14.13
C LYS A 272 -17.79 -19.11 12.99
N LEU A 273 -17.44 -18.59 11.82
CA LEU A 273 -18.29 -18.64 10.63
C LEU A 273 -18.43 -20.09 10.16
N LYS A 274 -19.67 -20.54 9.95
CA LYS A 274 -19.94 -21.91 9.46
C LYS A 274 -19.86 -21.96 7.94
N ALA A 275 -19.26 -23.03 7.42
CA ALA A 275 -19.15 -23.29 5.98
C ALA A 275 -20.48 -23.21 5.23
N ARG A 276 -21.54 -23.81 5.80
CA ARG A 276 -22.90 -23.77 5.24
C ARG A 276 -23.46 -22.35 5.11
N ASP A 277 -23.18 -21.48 6.07
CA ASP A 277 -23.72 -20.12 6.07
C ASP A 277 -22.97 -19.25 5.04
N LEU A 278 -21.66 -19.45 4.89
CA LEU A 278 -20.87 -18.83 3.81
C LEU A 278 -21.34 -19.30 2.43
N ALA A 279 -21.50 -20.62 2.24
CA ALA A 279 -22.01 -21.19 1.00
C ALA A 279 -23.40 -20.65 0.65
N ARG A 280 -24.27 -20.51 1.67
CA ARG A 280 -25.61 -19.94 1.50
C ARG A 280 -25.57 -18.48 1.08
N LEU A 281 -24.66 -17.68 1.63
CA LEU A 281 -24.49 -16.28 1.19
C LEU A 281 -24.13 -16.20 -0.29
N VAL A 282 -23.19 -17.02 -0.76
CA VAL A 282 -22.79 -17.06 -2.18
C VAL A 282 -23.95 -17.54 -3.06
N ALA A 283 -24.69 -18.57 -2.63
CA ALA A 283 -25.87 -19.03 -3.36
C ALA A 283 -26.93 -17.92 -3.53
N LEU A 284 -27.14 -17.07 -2.51
CA LEU A 284 -28.09 -15.96 -2.59
C LEU A 284 -27.67 -14.87 -3.60
N ILE A 285 -26.36 -14.71 -3.82
CA ILE A 285 -25.82 -13.83 -4.87
C ILE A 285 -26.04 -14.45 -6.24
N ASP A 286 -25.72 -15.73 -6.41
CA ASP A 286 -25.90 -16.46 -7.67
C ASP A 286 -27.38 -16.55 -8.08
N GLU A 287 -28.29 -16.68 -7.11
CA GLU A 287 -29.74 -16.62 -7.28
C GLU A 287 -30.24 -15.19 -7.61
N GLY A 288 -29.41 -14.16 -7.48
CA GLY A 288 -29.76 -12.75 -7.72
C GLY A 288 -30.66 -12.13 -6.63
N LYS A 289 -30.88 -12.82 -5.51
CA LYS A 289 -31.70 -12.32 -4.38
C LYS A 289 -31.05 -11.15 -3.66
N ILE A 290 -29.72 -11.16 -3.61
CA ILE A 290 -28.90 -10.07 -3.10
C ILE A 290 -27.81 -9.75 -4.13
N ASN A 291 -27.35 -8.50 -4.15
CA ASN A 291 -26.15 -8.14 -4.91
C ASN A 291 -24.91 -8.17 -4.01
N ASN A 292 -23.72 -8.10 -4.61
CA ASN A 292 -22.44 -8.13 -3.88
C ASN A 292 -22.32 -7.07 -2.77
N ARG A 293 -22.90 -5.88 -2.97
CA ARG A 293 -22.86 -4.82 -1.96
C ARG A 293 -23.68 -5.18 -0.73
N ILE A 294 -24.90 -5.68 -0.93
CA ILE A 294 -25.75 -6.18 0.15
C ILE A 294 -25.10 -7.38 0.84
N ALA A 295 -24.51 -8.29 0.07
CA ALA A 295 -23.84 -9.45 0.61
C ALA A 295 -22.71 -9.09 1.58
N LYS A 296 -22.00 -7.98 1.36
CA LYS A 296 -20.97 -7.49 2.29
C LYS A 296 -21.55 -7.04 3.63
N ASP A 297 -22.68 -6.33 3.59
CA ASP A 297 -23.37 -5.91 4.82
C ASP A 297 -23.91 -7.12 5.59
N VAL A 298 -24.44 -8.12 4.88
CA VAL A 298 -24.91 -9.37 5.47
C VAL A 298 -23.74 -10.15 6.06
N PHE A 299 -22.62 -10.25 5.36
CA PHE A 299 -21.43 -10.95 5.81
C PHE A 299 -20.83 -10.33 7.09
N ALA A 300 -20.72 -8.99 7.15
CA ALA A 300 -20.25 -8.30 8.35
C ALA A 300 -21.15 -8.59 9.57
N GLU A 301 -22.46 -8.64 9.36
CA GLU A 301 -23.41 -9.03 10.41
C GLU A 301 -23.25 -10.50 10.80
N MET A 302 -23.04 -11.41 9.84
CA MET A 302 -22.78 -12.83 10.10
C MET A 302 -21.55 -13.02 10.99
N LEU A 303 -20.49 -12.23 10.80
CA LEU A 303 -19.27 -12.32 11.62
C LEU A 303 -19.46 -11.79 13.05
N THR A 304 -20.45 -10.91 13.25
CA THR A 304 -20.76 -10.33 14.57
C THR A 304 -21.76 -11.20 15.36
N THR A 305 -22.81 -11.64 14.67
CA THR A 305 -23.98 -12.31 15.29
C THR A 305 -23.92 -13.83 15.18
N PHE A 306 -23.19 -14.36 14.20
CA PHE A 306 -23.20 -15.76 13.78
C PHE A 306 -24.59 -16.26 13.36
N ASP A 307 -25.48 -15.34 12.96
CA ASP A 307 -26.78 -15.66 12.37
C ASP A 307 -26.65 -16.04 10.89
N LYS A 308 -27.68 -16.72 10.39
CA LYS A 308 -27.76 -17.16 8.99
C LYS A 308 -28.02 -15.98 8.04
N PRO A 309 -27.47 -15.99 6.81
CA PRO A 309 -27.68 -14.91 5.85
C PRO A 309 -29.16 -14.69 5.52
N ASP A 310 -29.95 -15.75 5.35
CA ASP A 310 -31.40 -15.63 5.08
C ASP A 310 -32.15 -14.88 6.20
N LYS A 311 -31.77 -15.12 7.47
CA LYS A 311 -32.38 -14.47 8.63
C LYS A 311 -32.06 -12.97 8.62
N ILE A 312 -30.78 -12.64 8.43
CA ILE A 312 -30.31 -11.24 8.40
C ILE A 312 -30.99 -10.47 7.26
N ILE A 313 -31.13 -11.09 6.08
CA ILE A 313 -31.78 -10.48 4.92
C ILE A 313 -33.27 -10.22 5.18
N ALA A 314 -33.98 -11.19 5.75
CA ALA A 314 -35.39 -11.06 6.07
C ALA A 314 -35.65 -9.97 7.13
N GLU A 315 -34.87 -9.95 8.21
CA GLU A 315 -35.01 -8.99 9.31
C GLU A 315 -34.69 -7.55 8.88
N LYS A 316 -33.71 -7.39 7.98
CA LYS A 316 -33.27 -6.07 7.48
C LYS A 316 -33.94 -5.66 6.16
N GLY A 317 -34.80 -6.52 5.59
CA GLY A 317 -35.47 -6.30 4.31
C GLY A 317 -34.49 -5.99 3.17
N LEU A 318 -33.41 -6.77 3.06
CA LEU A 318 -32.27 -6.51 2.16
C LEU A 318 -32.38 -7.17 0.78
N GLU A 319 -33.56 -7.64 0.39
CA GLU A 319 -33.74 -8.24 -0.94
C GLU A 319 -33.57 -7.21 -2.06
N VAL A 320 -33.04 -7.65 -3.20
CA VAL A 320 -32.87 -6.80 -4.38
C VAL A 320 -34.23 -6.46 -4.99
N VAL A 321 -34.52 -5.17 -5.07
CA VAL A 321 -35.66 -4.59 -5.77
C VAL A 321 -35.32 -4.54 -7.27
N SER A 322 -36.04 -5.33 -8.05
CA SER A 322 -35.88 -5.43 -9.51
C SER A 322 -37.12 -5.00 -10.28
N ASP A 323 -38.22 -4.66 -9.61
CA ASP A 323 -39.42 -4.19 -10.28
C ASP A 323 -39.28 -2.73 -10.75
N VAL A 324 -39.61 -2.50 -12.01
CA VAL A 324 -39.50 -1.17 -12.64
C VAL A 324 -40.43 -0.17 -11.94
N ALA A 325 -41.63 -0.60 -11.54
CA ALA A 325 -42.64 0.25 -10.90
C ALA A 325 -42.16 0.86 -9.57
N GLY A 326 -41.41 0.11 -8.76
CA GLY A 326 -40.84 0.58 -7.50
C GLY A 326 -39.60 1.46 -7.68
N LEU A 327 -38.84 1.26 -8.76
CA LEU A 327 -37.64 2.06 -9.05
C LEU A 327 -37.95 3.37 -9.78
N GLU A 328 -39.01 3.41 -10.57
CA GLU A 328 -39.34 4.56 -11.42
C GLU A 328 -39.50 5.89 -10.65
N PRO A 329 -40.22 5.95 -9.52
CA PRO A 329 -40.34 7.19 -8.74
C PRO A 329 -38.99 7.70 -8.19
N ILE A 330 -38.07 6.78 -7.88
CA ILE A 330 -36.75 7.09 -7.34
C ILE A 330 -35.86 7.64 -8.46
N VAL A 331 -35.89 7.01 -9.64
CA VAL A 331 -35.19 7.50 -10.83
C VAL A 331 -35.68 8.91 -11.19
N ASP A 332 -36.99 9.11 -11.25
CA ASP A 332 -37.57 10.42 -11.58
C ASP A 332 -37.17 11.51 -10.58
N LYS A 333 -37.17 11.18 -9.29
CA LYS A 333 -36.71 12.09 -8.24
C LYS A 333 -35.24 12.49 -8.42
N VAL A 334 -34.36 11.52 -8.71
CA VAL A 334 -32.93 11.76 -8.91
C VAL A 334 -32.67 12.62 -10.14
N LEU A 335 -33.35 12.33 -11.26
CA LEU A 335 -33.23 13.12 -12.49
C LEU A 335 -33.72 14.56 -12.28
N ASN A 336 -34.90 14.74 -11.67
CA ASN A 336 -35.48 16.06 -11.37
C ASN A 336 -34.61 16.88 -10.42
N SER A 337 -33.91 16.23 -9.48
CA SER A 337 -33.02 16.93 -8.54
C SER A 337 -31.66 17.29 -9.15
N ASN A 338 -31.38 16.87 -10.39
CA ASN A 338 -30.08 17.03 -11.06
C ASN A 338 -30.24 17.46 -12.53
N GLN A 339 -31.20 18.36 -12.82
CA GLN A 339 -31.51 18.83 -14.18
C GLN A 339 -30.29 19.40 -14.92
N ASP A 340 -29.35 20.03 -14.21
CA ASP A 340 -28.08 20.52 -14.76
C ASP A 340 -27.24 19.39 -15.39
N LYS A 341 -27.20 18.23 -14.73
CA LYS A 341 -26.44 17.06 -15.19
C LYS A 341 -27.21 16.29 -16.26
N VAL A 342 -28.54 16.31 -16.21
CA VAL A 342 -29.39 15.73 -17.27
C VAL A 342 -29.12 16.46 -18.59
N ALA A 343 -29.17 17.80 -18.58
CA ALA A 343 -28.85 18.62 -19.75
C ALA A 343 -27.42 18.37 -20.24
N ALA A 344 -26.44 18.26 -19.32
CA ALA A 344 -25.06 17.96 -19.67
C ALA A 344 -24.88 16.56 -20.30
N TYR A 345 -25.62 15.56 -19.81
CA TYR A 345 -25.64 14.20 -20.37
C TYR A 345 -26.21 14.21 -21.79
N GLN A 346 -27.35 14.89 -21.99
CA GLN A 346 -27.99 15.05 -23.30
C GLN A 346 -27.11 15.82 -24.30
N ALA A 347 -26.30 16.78 -23.82
CA ALA A 347 -25.29 17.49 -24.61
C ALA A 347 -24.07 16.63 -24.97
N GLY A 348 -24.08 15.32 -24.67
CA GLY A 348 -23.06 14.36 -25.08
C GLY A 348 -22.09 13.94 -23.99
N LYS A 349 -22.22 14.41 -22.74
CA LYS A 349 -21.40 13.92 -21.61
C LYS A 349 -21.96 12.61 -21.05
N THR A 350 -21.93 11.55 -21.86
CA THR A 350 -22.51 10.24 -21.53
C THR A 350 -21.89 9.56 -20.31
N GLY A 351 -20.69 9.96 -19.89
CA GLY A 351 -20.07 9.49 -18.63
C GLY A 351 -20.85 9.85 -17.35
N LEU A 352 -21.82 10.79 -17.42
CA LEU A 352 -22.67 11.14 -16.28
C LEU A 352 -23.67 10.05 -15.91
N ILE A 353 -23.85 9.00 -16.72
CA ILE A 353 -24.75 7.88 -16.37
C ILE A 353 -24.34 7.21 -15.05
N GLY A 354 -23.03 7.08 -14.80
CA GLY A 354 -22.52 6.50 -13.55
C GLY A 354 -22.86 7.35 -12.31
N PHE A 355 -22.96 8.67 -12.47
CA PHE A 355 -23.40 9.56 -11.39
C PHE A 355 -24.86 9.26 -11.00
N PHE A 356 -25.76 9.13 -11.98
CA PHE A 356 -27.17 8.85 -11.71
C PHE A 356 -27.38 7.46 -11.12
N VAL A 357 -26.68 6.45 -11.64
CA VAL A 357 -26.67 5.10 -11.05
C VAL A 357 -26.23 5.17 -9.58
N GLY A 358 -25.15 5.90 -9.27
CA GLY A 358 -24.66 6.06 -7.91
C GLY A 358 -25.68 6.73 -6.96
N GLN A 359 -26.42 7.74 -7.43
CA GLN A 359 -27.45 8.41 -6.62
C GLN A 359 -28.64 7.48 -6.34
N ILE A 360 -29.11 6.73 -7.34
CA ILE A 360 -30.23 5.79 -7.19
C ILE A 360 -29.84 4.62 -6.27
N MET A 361 -28.62 4.10 -6.42
CA MET A 361 -28.09 3.09 -5.51
C MET A 361 -27.99 3.63 -4.07
N ARG A 362 -27.70 4.91 -3.87
CA ARG A 362 -27.70 5.53 -2.54
C ARG A 362 -29.11 5.67 -1.95
N GLU A 363 -30.08 6.17 -2.72
CA GLU A 363 -31.46 6.32 -2.26
C GLU A 363 -32.12 4.99 -1.94
N THR A 364 -31.83 3.95 -2.72
CA THR A 364 -32.35 2.60 -2.49
C THR A 364 -31.57 1.82 -1.43
N GLN A 365 -30.58 2.45 -0.78
CA GLN A 365 -29.65 1.78 0.12
C GLN A 365 -29.09 0.49 -0.50
N GLY A 366 -28.72 0.56 -1.77
CA GLY A 366 -28.13 -0.52 -2.55
C GLY A 366 -29.07 -1.67 -2.91
N LYS A 367 -30.36 -1.57 -2.59
CA LYS A 367 -31.35 -2.62 -2.86
C LYS A 367 -31.76 -2.66 -4.33
N ALA A 368 -31.59 -1.57 -5.10
CA ALA A 368 -31.95 -1.60 -6.51
C ALA A 368 -31.06 -2.55 -7.33
N SER A 369 -31.65 -3.24 -8.31
CA SER A 369 -30.89 -3.97 -9.33
C SER A 369 -30.11 -2.98 -10.22
N PRO A 370 -28.77 -3.07 -10.28
CA PRO A 370 -27.96 -2.18 -11.11
C PRO A 370 -28.35 -2.24 -12.60
N GLN A 371 -28.67 -3.44 -13.10
CA GLN A 371 -29.05 -3.66 -14.50
C GLN A 371 -30.38 -2.97 -14.83
N VAL A 372 -31.37 -3.09 -13.94
CA VAL A 372 -32.69 -2.46 -14.12
C VAL A 372 -32.57 -0.94 -14.02
N VAL A 373 -31.82 -0.44 -13.03
CA VAL A 373 -31.55 1.01 -12.87
C VAL A 373 -30.88 1.59 -14.10
N GLN A 374 -29.84 0.94 -14.62
CA GLN A 374 -29.13 1.41 -15.80
C GLN A 374 -30.03 1.42 -17.05
N SER A 375 -30.83 0.37 -17.24
CA SER A 375 -31.78 0.29 -18.36
C SER A 375 -32.85 1.40 -18.29
N LEU A 376 -33.43 1.61 -17.11
CA LEU A 376 -34.47 2.61 -16.88
C LEU A 376 -33.92 4.04 -17.05
N LEU A 377 -32.70 4.31 -16.57
CA LEU A 377 -32.01 5.59 -16.78
C LEU A 377 -31.76 5.86 -18.27
N GLN A 378 -31.29 4.86 -19.02
CA GLN A 378 -31.05 5.02 -20.46
C GLN A 378 -32.33 5.32 -21.23
N GLU A 379 -33.47 4.71 -20.83
CA GLU A 379 -34.75 4.99 -21.45
C GLU A 379 -35.22 6.43 -21.16
N LYS A 380 -35.20 6.86 -19.89
CA LYS A 380 -35.69 8.18 -19.49
C LYS A 380 -34.82 9.32 -20.01
N LEU A 381 -33.49 9.18 -19.94
CA LEU A 381 -32.56 10.20 -20.44
C LEU A 381 -32.59 10.35 -21.97
N LYS A 382 -33.03 9.32 -22.72
CA LYS A 382 -33.28 9.41 -24.17
C LYS A 382 -34.61 10.10 -24.50
N LYS A 383 -35.68 9.82 -23.75
CA LYS A 383 -37.02 10.42 -23.96
C LYS A 383 -37.01 11.94 -23.76
N GLU A 384 -36.31 12.43 -22.76
CA GLU A 384 -36.19 13.87 -22.50
C GLU A 384 -35.34 14.62 -23.54
N ALA A 385 -34.52 13.94 -24.36
CA ALA A 385 -33.80 14.57 -25.48
C ALA A 385 -34.69 14.77 -26.73
N SER A 386 -35.87 14.14 -26.76
CA SER A 386 -36.82 14.19 -27.88
C SER A 386 -38.07 15.04 -27.59
N SER A 387 -38.12 15.63 -26.39
CA SER A 387 -39.18 16.53 -25.89
C SER A 387 -38.61 17.93 -25.73
#